data_AF-A0A388P964-F1
#
_entry.id   AF-A0A388P964-F1
#
_cell.length_a   1.000
_cell.length_b   1.000
_cell.length_c   1.000
_cell.angle_alpha   90.00
_cell.angle_beta   90.00
_cell.angle_gamma   90.00
#
_symmetry.space_group_name_H-M   'P 1'
#
loop_
_entity.id
_entity.type
_entity.pdbx_description
1 polymer ?
#
loop_
_entity_poly.entity_id
_entity_poly.type
_entity_poly.pdbx_seq_one_letter_code
_entity_poly.pdbx_strand_id
1 'polypeptide(L)'
;MKSLLSLLTFGLLAATAIAGDKPDTRLFEMRVYYAKPGKLDALNARFRDHTLKLFTKHGMTNLGYFVPVDNQENKLVYFLAFPDRTSRDVSFKAFGADPDWKAAAKDSEKDGKLIERIENTFLTATDYAVLAEAKSYGKGVFELRTYTTEAGRLENLNARFRDHTLKLFTKHGMTNMTY
;
A
#
# COMPACT_ATOMS: atom_id res chain seq x y z
N MET A 1 -65.03 -29.59 12.83
CA MET A 1 -64.34 -29.07 11.64
C MET A 1 -63.58 -27.82 12.07
N LYS A 2 -62.34 -27.95 12.55
CA LYS A 2 -61.08 -27.67 11.81
C LYS A 2 -61.09 -26.33 11.06
N SER A 3 -60.45 -25.30 11.60
CA SER A 3 -59.28 -24.67 10.95
C SER A 3 -58.64 -23.63 11.89
N LEU A 4 -57.40 -23.91 12.28
CA LEU A 4 -56.47 -23.00 12.94
C LEU A 4 -55.71 -22.29 11.81
N LEU A 5 -55.92 -20.99 11.59
CA LEU A 5 -55.10 -20.23 10.65
C LEU A 5 -53.85 -19.71 11.36
N SER A 6 -52.76 -20.46 11.24
CA SER A 6 -51.40 -19.97 11.49
C SER A 6 -50.99 -19.07 10.34
N LEU A 7 -50.83 -17.76 10.57
CA LEU A 7 -50.09 -16.90 9.65
C LEU A 7 -48.59 -17.06 9.92
N LEU A 8 -47.89 -17.72 8.99
CA LEU A 8 -46.43 -17.69 8.92
C LEU A 8 -45.97 -16.26 8.55
N THR A 9 -45.28 -15.60 9.47
CA THR A 9 -44.44 -14.44 9.16
C THR A 9 -43.21 -14.91 8.38
N PHE A 10 -43.17 -14.65 7.08
CA PHE A 10 -41.99 -14.85 6.24
C PHE A 10 -41.03 -13.68 6.49
N GLY A 11 -40.01 -13.89 7.32
CA GLY A 11 -38.94 -12.92 7.54
C GLY A 11 -38.09 -12.78 6.28
N LEU A 12 -38.20 -11.64 5.59
CA LEU A 12 -37.34 -11.30 4.47
C LEU A 12 -35.96 -10.90 5.04
N LEU A 13 -35.03 -11.84 5.14
CA LEU A 13 -33.62 -11.49 5.30
C LEU A 13 -33.14 -10.87 3.97
N ALA A 14 -33.09 -9.54 3.93
CA ALA A 14 -32.33 -8.84 2.91
C ALA A 14 -30.84 -9.14 3.11
N ALA A 15 -30.31 -10.10 2.34
CA ALA A 15 -28.88 -10.23 2.17
C ALA A 15 -28.40 -8.98 1.40
N THR A 16 -27.86 -8.01 2.10
CA THR A 16 -27.10 -6.93 1.48
C THR A 16 -25.86 -7.56 0.85
N ALA A 17 -25.94 -7.83 -0.46
CA ALA A 17 -24.76 -8.08 -1.25
C ALA A 17 -23.88 -6.82 -1.15
N ILE A 18 -22.68 -6.97 -0.59
CA ILE A 18 -21.64 -5.95 -0.70
C ILE A 18 -21.35 -5.88 -2.20
N ALA A 19 -21.84 -4.84 -2.87
CA ALA A 19 -21.41 -4.52 -4.22
C ALA A 19 -19.89 -4.33 -4.15
N GLY A 20 -19.14 -5.25 -4.73
CA GLY A 20 -17.69 -5.08 -4.85
C GLY A 20 -17.44 -3.85 -5.70
N ASP A 21 -16.80 -2.84 -5.12
CA ASP A 21 -16.26 -1.73 -5.91
C ASP A 21 -15.42 -2.30 -7.05
N LYS A 22 -15.48 -1.66 -8.22
CA LYS A 22 -14.65 -2.07 -9.35
C LYS A 22 -13.18 -2.14 -8.90
N PRO A 23 -12.43 -3.19 -9.27
CA PRO A 23 -11.03 -3.31 -8.91
C PRO A 23 -10.27 -2.06 -9.34
N ASP A 24 -9.43 -1.53 -8.46
CA ASP A 24 -8.58 -0.39 -8.79
C ASP A 24 -7.57 -0.80 -9.86
N THR A 25 -7.60 -0.14 -11.01
CA THR A 25 -6.77 -0.47 -12.17
C THR A 25 -5.45 0.29 -12.21
N ARG A 26 -5.13 1.08 -11.17
CA ARG A 26 -3.87 1.84 -11.10
C ARG A 26 -2.66 0.90 -11.04
N LEU A 27 -1.51 1.44 -11.45
CA LEU A 27 -0.20 0.86 -11.20
C LEU A 27 0.25 1.23 -9.80
N PHE A 28 0.59 0.23 -8.99
CA PHE A 28 1.19 0.41 -7.68
C PHE A 28 2.69 0.13 -7.76
N GLU A 29 3.50 0.90 -7.03
CA GLU A 29 4.95 0.70 -6.96
C GLU A 29 5.36 0.64 -5.48
N MET A 30 5.86 -0.52 -5.05
CA MET A 30 6.59 -0.65 -3.79
C MET A 30 8.04 -0.26 -4.04
N ARG A 31 8.60 0.56 -3.16
CA ARG A 31 10.01 0.97 -3.20
C ARG A 31 10.65 0.70 -1.85
N VAL A 32 11.82 0.05 -1.88
CA VAL A 32 12.66 -0.19 -0.69
C VAL A 32 13.96 0.55 -0.86
N TYR A 33 14.19 1.55 0.00
CA TYR A 33 15.42 2.32 0.02
C TYR A 33 16.27 1.80 1.17
N TYR A 34 17.52 1.49 0.87
CA TYR A 34 18.51 1.08 1.86
C TYR A 34 19.38 2.30 2.13
N ALA A 35 19.22 2.90 3.30
CA ALA A 35 20.05 4.02 3.70
C ALA A 35 21.46 3.55 4.04
N LYS A 36 22.46 4.40 3.78
CA LYS A 36 23.81 4.17 4.28
C LYS A 36 23.84 4.14 5.83
N PRO A 37 24.86 3.51 6.45
CA PRO A 37 24.99 3.50 7.91
C PRO A 37 24.87 4.91 8.51
N GLY A 38 24.00 5.07 9.51
CA GLY A 38 23.76 6.36 10.18
C GLY A 38 23.00 7.41 9.36
N LYS A 39 22.47 7.08 8.18
CA LYS A 39 21.78 8.03 7.28
C LYS A 39 20.25 7.90 7.25
N LEU A 40 19.67 6.92 7.95
CA LEU A 40 18.22 6.67 7.91
C LEU A 40 17.40 7.88 8.40
N ASP A 41 17.82 8.55 9.47
CA ASP A 41 17.10 9.72 10.00
C ASP A 41 17.12 10.90 9.03
N ALA A 42 18.27 11.17 8.41
CA ALA A 42 18.40 12.20 7.38
C ALA A 42 17.56 11.85 6.13
N LEU A 43 17.49 10.56 5.75
CA LEU A 43 16.63 10.10 4.67
C LEU A 43 15.15 10.35 5.01
N ASN A 44 14.71 9.97 6.21
CA ASN A 44 13.34 10.22 6.68
C ASN A 44 13.03 11.72 6.74
N ALA A 45 13.98 12.56 7.17
CA ALA A 45 13.82 14.01 7.17
C ALA A 45 13.59 14.55 5.76
N ARG A 46 14.43 14.16 4.78
CA ARG A 46 14.21 14.55 3.38
C ARG A 46 12.82 14.16 2.87
N PHE A 47 12.35 12.97 3.22
CA PHE A 47 11.02 12.53 2.81
C PHE A 47 9.91 13.39 3.42
N ARG A 48 9.93 13.53 4.75
CA ARG A 48 8.94 14.28 5.50
C ARG A 48 8.89 15.76 5.11
N ASP A 49 10.05 16.37 4.93
CA ASP A 49 10.15 17.82 4.81
C ASP A 49 10.02 18.26 3.34
N HIS A 50 10.32 17.36 2.38
CA HIS A 50 10.35 17.69 0.95
C HIS A 50 9.66 16.64 0.05
N THR A 51 10.13 15.39 0.04
CA THR A 51 9.80 14.42 -1.02
C THR A 51 8.31 14.18 -1.17
N LEU A 52 7.56 14.02 -0.07
CA LEU A 52 6.14 13.70 -0.13
C LEU A 52 5.33 14.79 -0.86
N LYS A 53 5.62 16.06 -0.56
CA LYS A 53 4.96 17.21 -1.21
C LYS A 53 5.32 17.29 -2.68
N LEU A 54 6.59 17.03 -3.02
CA LEU A 54 7.06 17.02 -4.41
C LEU A 54 6.48 15.86 -5.21
N PHE A 55 6.33 14.67 -4.62
CA PHE A 55 5.62 13.57 -5.24
C PHE A 55 4.18 13.94 -5.59
N THR A 56 3.45 14.57 -4.66
CA THR A 56 2.10 15.08 -4.93
C THR A 56 2.11 16.17 -6.02
N LYS A 57 3.05 17.12 -5.99
CA LYS A 57 3.23 18.15 -7.03
C LYS A 57 3.38 17.55 -8.44
N HIS A 58 4.03 16.39 -8.55
CA HIS A 58 4.28 15.69 -9.82
C HIS A 58 3.27 14.58 -10.12
N GLY A 59 2.08 14.61 -9.49
CA GLY A 59 0.97 13.70 -9.81
C GLY A 59 1.10 12.29 -9.26
N MET A 60 2.03 12.04 -8.33
CA MET A 60 2.18 10.74 -7.68
C MET A 60 1.25 10.65 -6.46
N THR A 61 0.61 9.50 -6.27
CA THR A 61 -0.20 9.25 -5.07
C THR A 61 0.65 8.59 -3.98
N ASN A 62 0.76 9.24 -2.82
CA ASN A 62 1.42 8.68 -1.63
C ASN A 62 0.49 7.70 -0.90
N LEU A 63 0.92 6.46 -0.65
CA LEU A 63 0.08 5.44 0.04
C LEU A 63 0.54 5.11 1.46
N GLY A 64 1.84 5.09 1.71
CA GLY A 64 2.36 4.76 3.04
C GLY A 64 3.88 4.66 3.07
N TYR A 65 4.46 4.90 4.24
CA TYR A 65 5.89 4.97 4.50
C TYR A 65 6.19 4.26 5.82
N PHE A 66 7.07 3.27 5.79
CA PHE A 66 7.33 2.36 6.90
C PHE A 66 8.83 2.10 7.06
N VAL A 67 9.25 1.91 8.30
CA VAL A 67 10.55 1.33 8.65
C VAL A 67 10.28 0.02 9.41
N PRO A 68 11.07 -1.05 9.21
CA PRO A 68 10.99 -2.23 10.06
C PRO A 68 11.12 -1.88 11.54
N VAL A 69 10.43 -2.63 12.41
CA VAL A 69 10.54 -2.45 13.88
C VAL A 69 11.96 -2.80 14.35
N ASP A 70 12.52 -3.88 13.82
CA ASP A 70 13.95 -4.19 13.89
C ASP A 70 14.58 -3.89 12.51
N ASN A 71 15.27 -2.74 12.40
CA ASN A 71 15.74 -2.20 11.13
C ASN A 71 17.25 -2.31 10.93
N GLN A 72 17.78 -3.52 11.02
CA GLN A 72 19.22 -3.79 10.89
C GLN A 72 19.79 -3.41 9.50
N GLU A 73 18.93 -3.39 8.48
CA GLU A 73 19.31 -3.09 7.10
C GLU A 73 19.11 -1.60 6.71
N ASN A 74 18.73 -0.73 7.65
CA ASN A 74 18.46 0.69 7.42
C ASN A 74 17.45 0.96 6.29
N LYS A 75 16.36 0.19 6.25
CA LYS A 75 15.31 0.25 5.23
C LYS A 75 14.30 1.38 5.47
N LEU A 76 13.90 2.04 4.40
CA LEU A 76 12.64 2.77 4.25
C LEU A 76 11.82 2.10 3.15
N VAL A 77 10.65 1.56 3.51
CA VAL A 77 9.70 0.91 2.60
C VAL A 77 8.54 1.85 2.35
N TYR A 78 8.17 2.08 1.10
CA TYR A 78 7.01 2.94 0.80
C TYR A 78 6.32 2.55 -0.49
N PHE A 79 5.09 3.04 -0.64
CA PHE A 79 4.20 2.70 -1.73
C PHE A 79 3.69 3.96 -2.43
N LEU A 80 3.69 3.90 -3.76
CA LEU A 80 3.11 4.92 -4.64
C LEU A 80 2.05 4.30 -5.55
N ALA A 81 1.09 5.11 -6.00
CA ALA A 81 0.18 4.74 -7.08
C ALA A 81 0.21 5.76 -8.23
N PHE A 82 0.00 5.23 -9.44
CA PHE A 82 -0.02 5.95 -10.71
C PHE A 82 -1.17 5.42 -11.58
N PRO A 83 -1.71 6.21 -12.51
CA PRO A 83 -2.68 5.70 -13.48
C PRO A 83 -2.15 4.49 -14.26
N ASP A 84 -0.90 4.59 -14.75
CA ASP A 84 -0.23 3.55 -15.52
C ASP A 84 1.31 3.76 -15.51
N ARG A 85 2.04 2.90 -16.23
CA ARG A 85 3.50 2.94 -16.32
C ARG A 85 4.03 4.21 -17.01
N THR A 86 3.32 4.69 -18.04
CA THR A 86 3.72 5.90 -18.78
C THR A 86 3.62 7.12 -17.89
N SER A 87 2.51 7.26 -17.16
CA SER A 87 2.26 8.31 -16.18
C SER A 87 3.34 8.31 -15.09
N ARG A 88 3.69 7.12 -14.58
CA ARG A 88 4.79 6.95 -13.63
C ARG A 88 6.10 7.51 -14.16
N ASP A 89 6.49 7.15 -15.38
CA ASP A 89 7.76 7.57 -15.97
C ASP A 89 7.81 9.08 -16.22
N VAL A 90 6.69 9.68 -16.66
CA VAL A 90 6.53 11.14 -16.79
C VAL A 90 6.69 11.82 -15.43
N SER A 91 5.99 11.36 -14.40
CA SER A 91 6.06 11.93 -13.05
C SER A 91 7.47 11.89 -12.48
N PHE A 92 8.18 10.77 -12.59
CA PHE A 92 9.55 10.67 -12.05
C PHE A 92 10.55 11.52 -12.84
N LYS A 93 10.38 11.64 -14.17
CA LYS A 93 11.20 12.55 -14.99
C LYS A 93 11.00 14.00 -14.57
N ALA A 94 9.75 14.43 -14.38
CA ALA A 94 9.43 15.78 -13.93
C ALA A 94 9.97 16.05 -12.52
N PHE A 95 9.76 15.12 -11.58
CA PHE A 95 10.30 15.17 -10.23
C PHE A 95 11.82 15.32 -10.21
N GLY A 96 12.55 14.50 -10.97
CA GLY A 96 14.01 14.56 -11.05
C GLY A 96 14.54 15.87 -11.65
N ALA A 97 13.75 16.53 -12.50
CA ALA A 97 14.10 17.80 -13.11
C ALA A 97 13.81 19.01 -12.20
N ASP A 98 12.94 18.85 -11.20
CA ASP A 98 12.44 19.92 -10.34
C ASP A 98 13.58 20.63 -9.57
N PRO A 99 13.68 21.97 -9.64
CA PRO A 99 14.72 22.70 -8.91
C PRO A 99 14.59 22.56 -7.38
N ASP A 100 13.37 22.45 -6.85
CA ASP A 100 13.13 22.27 -5.41
C ASP A 100 13.65 20.90 -4.96
N TRP A 101 13.45 19.86 -5.78
CA TRP A 101 14.02 18.54 -5.54
C TRP A 101 15.55 18.58 -5.58
N LYS A 102 16.14 19.20 -6.61
CA LYS A 102 17.60 19.30 -6.74
C LYS A 102 18.23 20.02 -5.55
N ALA A 103 17.58 21.09 -5.06
CA ALA A 103 18.02 21.81 -3.87
C ALA A 103 17.92 20.95 -2.61
N ALA A 104 16.77 20.30 -2.38
CA ALA A 104 16.57 19.41 -1.23
C ALA A 104 17.53 18.21 -1.25
N ALA A 105 17.74 17.59 -2.41
CA ALA A 105 18.70 16.50 -2.58
C ALA A 105 20.12 16.95 -2.23
N LYS A 106 20.57 18.09 -2.79
CA LYS A 106 21.89 18.66 -2.52
C LYS A 106 22.09 18.96 -1.03
N ASP A 107 21.14 19.63 -0.38
CA ASP A 107 21.27 19.97 1.05
C ASP A 107 21.27 18.73 1.94
N SER A 108 20.35 17.79 1.67
CA SER A 108 20.25 16.54 2.43
C SER A 108 21.47 15.61 2.30
N GLU A 109 22.24 15.76 1.21
CA GLU A 109 23.41 14.92 0.90
C GLU A 109 24.74 15.66 1.09
N LYS A 110 24.73 16.84 1.73
CA LYS A 110 25.96 17.61 2.03
C LYS A 110 26.97 16.81 2.85
N ASP A 111 26.47 15.94 3.74
CA ASP A 111 27.27 15.05 4.59
C ASP A 111 27.45 13.66 3.96
N GLY A 112 27.34 13.58 2.63
CA GLY A 112 27.44 12.35 1.85
C GLY A 112 26.10 11.77 1.42
N LYS A 113 26.15 10.86 0.44
CA LYS A 113 24.97 10.18 -0.11
C LYS A 113 24.14 9.51 0.97
N LEU A 114 22.82 9.63 0.91
CA LEU A 114 21.92 9.01 1.89
C LEU A 114 21.59 7.55 1.56
N ILE A 115 21.48 7.21 0.28
CA ILE A 115 20.98 5.92 -0.19
C ILE A 115 22.13 5.08 -0.73
N GLU A 116 22.20 3.84 -0.28
CA GLU A 116 23.12 2.82 -0.79
C GLU A 116 22.55 2.17 -2.06
N ARG A 117 21.30 1.71 -1.98
CA ARG A 117 20.61 1.05 -3.10
C ARG A 117 19.10 1.22 -3.01
N ILE A 118 18.44 1.01 -4.14
CA ILE A 118 16.99 1.08 -4.29
C ILE A 118 16.51 -0.21 -4.94
N GLU A 119 15.44 -0.79 -4.38
CA GLU A 119 14.65 -1.83 -5.04
C GLU A 119 13.26 -1.29 -5.32
N ASN A 120 12.65 -1.71 -6.42
CA ASN A 120 11.27 -1.42 -6.73
C ASN A 120 10.54 -2.63 -7.31
N THR A 121 9.26 -2.74 -6.96
CA THR A 121 8.36 -3.79 -7.45
C THR A 121 7.07 -3.14 -7.93
N PHE A 122 6.67 -3.47 -9.16
CA PHE A 122 5.40 -3.01 -9.73
C PHE A 122 4.31 -4.03 -9.40
N LEU A 123 3.16 -3.52 -8.98
CA LEU A 123 2.06 -4.28 -8.44
C LEU A 123 0.74 -3.83 -9.10
N THR A 124 -0.18 -4.77 -9.27
CA THR A 124 -1.56 -4.53 -9.68
C THR A 124 -2.48 -4.94 -8.52
N ALA A 125 -3.54 -4.19 -8.28
CA ALA A 125 -4.48 -4.56 -7.23
C ALA A 125 -5.18 -5.88 -7.56
N THR A 126 -5.38 -6.71 -6.54
CA THR A 126 -6.32 -7.83 -6.61
C THR A 126 -7.75 -7.31 -6.55
N ASP A 127 -8.73 -8.12 -6.95
CA ASP A 127 -10.15 -7.75 -6.87
C ASP A 127 -10.73 -7.82 -5.45
N TYR A 128 -9.91 -8.21 -4.47
CA TYR A 128 -10.21 -8.14 -3.04
C TYR A 128 -9.29 -7.14 -2.31
N ALA A 129 -8.52 -6.34 -3.06
CA ALA A 129 -7.65 -5.33 -2.49
C ALA A 129 -8.48 -4.33 -1.67
N VAL A 130 -8.23 -4.31 -0.37
CA VAL A 130 -8.53 -3.13 0.44
C VAL A 130 -7.36 -2.21 0.22
N LEU A 131 -7.56 -1.03 -0.34
CA LEU A 131 -6.49 -0.05 -0.51
C LEU A 131 -6.52 0.92 0.67
N ALA A 132 -5.35 1.17 1.24
CA ALA A 132 -5.19 2.14 2.30
C ALA A 132 -5.55 3.54 1.79
N GLU A 133 -6.70 4.06 2.20
CA GLU A 133 -6.92 5.50 2.22
C GLU A 133 -5.99 6.13 3.25
N ALA A 134 -5.60 7.40 3.02
CA ALA A 134 -4.80 8.15 3.97
C ALA A 134 -5.59 8.37 5.28
N LYS A 135 -5.43 7.44 6.23
CA LYS A 135 -6.03 7.51 7.57
C LYS A 135 -4.98 7.26 8.65
N SER A 136 -5.21 7.81 9.84
CA SER A 136 -4.42 7.49 11.02
C SER A 136 -4.85 6.11 11.54
N TYR A 137 -3.90 5.17 11.61
CA TYR A 137 -4.15 3.80 12.06
C TYR A 137 -3.95 3.62 13.58
N GLY A 138 -3.71 4.70 14.32
CA GLY A 138 -3.43 4.65 15.76
C GLY A 138 -2.09 3.99 16.09
N LYS A 139 -1.97 3.44 17.32
CA LYS A 139 -0.79 2.68 17.74
C LYS A 139 -0.93 1.23 17.28
N GLY A 140 0.04 0.74 16.54
CA GLY A 140 0.07 -0.65 16.06
C GLY A 140 1.37 -0.97 15.32
N VAL A 141 1.47 -2.20 14.83
CA VAL A 141 2.54 -2.68 13.95
C VAL A 141 1.94 -3.02 12.60
N PHE A 142 2.62 -2.64 11.53
CA PHE A 142 2.30 -3.05 10.17
C PHE A 142 3.17 -4.23 9.80
N GLU A 143 2.58 -5.21 9.11
CA GLU A 143 3.29 -6.38 8.63
C GLU A 143 3.26 -6.42 7.11
N LEU A 144 4.45 -6.38 6.50
CA LEU A 144 4.60 -6.67 5.08
C LEU A 144 4.70 -8.18 4.90
N ARG A 145 3.73 -8.77 4.18
CA ARG A 145 3.73 -10.20 3.86
C ARG A 145 3.89 -10.42 2.36
N THR A 146 4.85 -11.27 1.99
CA THR A 146 5.04 -11.76 0.62
C THR A 146 4.75 -13.24 0.57
N TYR A 147 3.84 -13.66 -0.31
CA TYR A 147 3.50 -15.06 -0.52
C TYR A 147 4.07 -15.54 -1.85
N THR A 148 4.74 -16.69 -1.83
CA THR A 148 5.23 -17.36 -3.04
C THR A 148 4.44 -18.65 -3.23
N THR A 149 3.98 -18.91 -4.44
CA THR A 149 3.28 -20.15 -4.78
C THR A 149 4.03 -20.91 -5.86
N GLU A 150 3.85 -22.23 -5.90
CA GLU A 150 4.21 -23.03 -7.07
C GLU A 150 3.54 -22.51 -8.35
N ALA A 151 4.14 -22.82 -9.50
CA ALA A 151 3.61 -22.43 -10.80
C ALA A 151 2.12 -22.84 -10.95
N GLY A 152 1.29 -21.91 -11.42
CA GLY A 152 -0.15 -22.13 -11.63
C GLY A 152 -1.01 -22.16 -10.36
N ARG A 153 -0.45 -21.92 -9.16
CA ARG A 153 -1.21 -21.94 -7.90
C ARG A 153 -1.67 -20.57 -7.40
N LEU A 154 -1.27 -19.48 -8.04
CA LEU A 154 -1.58 -18.11 -7.61
C LEU A 154 -3.10 -17.85 -7.51
N GLU A 155 -3.88 -18.31 -8.49
CA GLU A 155 -5.35 -18.15 -8.47
C GLU A 155 -6.01 -18.85 -7.26
N ASN A 156 -5.50 -20.01 -6.85
CA ASN A 156 -6.00 -20.70 -5.65
C ASN A 156 -5.68 -19.92 -4.37
N LEU A 157 -4.49 -19.31 -4.30
CA LEU A 157 -4.13 -18.45 -3.19
C LEU A 157 -5.03 -17.21 -3.15
N ASN A 158 -5.26 -16.58 -4.29
CA ASN A 158 -6.15 -15.43 -4.43
C ASN A 158 -7.58 -15.75 -3.99
N ALA A 159 -8.15 -16.87 -4.46
CA ALA A 159 -9.47 -17.33 -4.04
C ALA A 159 -9.53 -17.54 -2.52
N ARG A 160 -8.50 -18.17 -1.92
CA ARG A 160 -8.42 -18.34 -0.47
C ARG A 160 -8.41 -17.01 0.28
N PHE A 161 -7.75 -15.99 -0.26
CA PHE A 161 -7.73 -14.67 0.36
C PHE A 161 -9.10 -14.01 0.32
N ARG A 162 -9.65 -13.92 -0.89
CA ARG A 162 -10.98 -13.35 -1.17
C ARG A 162 -12.09 -13.98 -0.34
N ASP A 163 -12.13 -15.30 -0.32
CA ASP A 163 -13.30 -16.03 0.17
C ASP A 163 -13.24 -16.26 1.68
N HIS A 164 -12.02 -16.37 2.24
CA HIS A 164 -11.80 -16.84 3.61
C HIS A 164 -10.83 -15.98 4.43
N THR A 165 -9.61 -15.75 3.94
CA THR A 165 -8.49 -15.28 4.78
C THR A 165 -8.73 -13.88 5.32
N LEU A 166 -9.22 -12.95 4.49
CA LEU A 166 -9.48 -11.57 4.91
C LEU A 166 -10.52 -11.51 6.04
N LYS A 167 -11.58 -12.32 5.95
CA LYS A 167 -12.62 -12.43 6.99
C LYS A 167 -12.05 -13.01 8.28
N LEU A 168 -11.16 -14.00 8.18
CA LEU A 168 -10.51 -14.60 9.33
C LEU A 168 -9.62 -13.58 10.06
N PHE A 169 -8.82 -12.81 9.32
CA PHE A 169 -8.00 -11.74 9.88
C PHE A 169 -8.84 -10.71 10.63
N THR A 170 -9.93 -10.23 10.02
CA THR A 170 -10.86 -9.31 10.69
C THR A 170 -11.48 -9.92 11.95
N LYS A 171 -11.91 -11.20 11.90
CA LYS A 171 -12.44 -11.92 13.07
C LYS A 171 -11.46 -11.94 14.25
N HIS A 172 -10.16 -11.97 13.97
CA HIS A 172 -9.09 -11.98 14.98
C HIS A 172 -8.50 -10.58 15.27
N GLY A 173 -9.20 -9.51 14.91
CA GLY A 173 -8.83 -8.14 15.24
C GLY A 173 -7.72 -7.54 14.36
N MET A 174 -7.34 -8.19 13.26
CA MET A 174 -6.39 -7.65 12.30
C MET A 174 -7.10 -6.70 11.33
N THR A 175 -6.43 -5.60 10.98
CA THR A 175 -6.92 -4.66 9.96
C THR A 175 -6.29 -4.98 8.61
N ASN A 176 -7.13 -5.30 7.63
CA ASN A 176 -6.71 -5.48 6.25
C ASN A 176 -6.41 -4.10 5.63
N MET A 177 -5.21 -3.89 5.07
CA MET A 177 -4.75 -2.55 4.68
C MET A 177 -4.47 -2.34 3.20
N THR A 178 -3.56 -3.14 2.63
CA THR A 178 -3.18 -3.11 1.22
C THR A 178 -2.82 -4.55 0.85
N TYR A 179 -3.56 -5.15 -0.08
CA TYR A 179 -3.36 -6.50 -0.61
C TYR A 179 -3.25 -6.49 -2.13
#